data_AF-A0A7C0YST2-F1
#
_entry.id   AF-A0A7C0YST2-F1
#
_cell.length_a   1.000
_cell.length_b   1.000
_cell.length_c   1.000
_cell.angle_alpha   90.00
_cell.angle_beta   90.00
_cell.angle_gamma   90.00
#
_symmetry.space_group_name_H-M   'P 1'
#
loop_
_entity.id
_entity.type
_entity.pdbx_description
1 polymer ?
#
loop_
_entity_poly.entity_id
_entity_poly.type
_entity_poly.pdbx_seq_one_letter_code
_entity_poly.pdbx_strand_id
1 'polypeptide(L)'
;MSYFFNHPLHIKKAFETLVEAYGNRFIIALAPGDLNSLKIAGIDASKPLKKLEQTIVELRASDILKNTPIYVGASGPKMIELGSRLADGVLLNYVHPEYVEWALEHIALETYVGVYAPALLTPDPVNERSAIIAASYVAAGANKAFQEEFGLTDFVDEIRGILRDKRFSELGKHRDFLTSRFLISGDEKTLQKRMDEFRKMGIDQVILGSPFCYNIKSVKAIGRVL
;
A
#
# COMPACT_ATOMS: atom_id res chain seq x y z
N MET A 1 3.72 -4.90 -8.37
CA MET A 1 3.63 -4.92 -9.84
C MET A 1 2.17 -4.87 -10.27
N SER A 2 1.86 -4.03 -11.26
CA SER A 2 0.50 -3.96 -11.80
C SER A 2 0.21 -5.14 -12.72
N TYR A 3 -0.87 -5.88 -12.45
CA TYR A 3 -1.35 -6.97 -13.31
C TYR A 3 -2.20 -6.48 -14.50
N PHE A 4 -2.39 -5.16 -14.64
CA PHE A 4 -2.95 -4.54 -15.84
C PHE A 4 -1.87 -4.08 -16.82
N PHE A 5 -0.77 -3.54 -16.31
CA PHE A 5 0.38 -3.15 -17.14
C PHE A 5 1.16 -4.36 -17.68
N ASN A 6 1.05 -5.52 -17.03
CA ASN A 6 1.84 -6.70 -17.36
C ASN A 6 0.93 -7.89 -17.64
N HIS A 7 1.22 -8.62 -18.71
CA HIS A 7 0.61 -9.91 -18.96
C HIS A 7 1.05 -10.92 -17.87
N PRO A 8 0.15 -11.76 -17.32
CA PRO A 8 0.50 -12.72 -16.27
C PRO A 8 1.72 -13.59 -16.58
N LEU A 9 1.84 -14.08 -17.82
CA LEU A 9 3.01 -14.85 -18.27
C LEU A 9 4.33 -14.06 -18.19
N HIS A 10 4.32 -12.74 -18.43
CA HIS A 10 5.52 -11.92 -18.32
C HIS A 10 5.94 -11.75 -16.86
N ILE A 11 4.97 -11.55 -15.96
CA ILE A 11 5.21 -11.50 -14.51
C ILE A 11 5.85 -12.82 -14.06
N LYS A 12 5.27 -13.95 -14.45
CA LYS A 12 5.76 -15.29 -14.15
C LYS A 12 7.20 -15.47 -14.61
N LYS A 13 7.49 -15.25 -15.88
CA LYS A 13 8.82 -15.45 -16.46
C LYS A 13 9.88 -14.56 -15.81
N ALA A 14 9.53 -13.30 -15.50
CA ALA A 14 10.43 -12.40 -14.78
C ALA A 14 10.81 -12.95 -13.40
N PHE A 15 9.84 -13.42 -12.62
CA PHE A 15 10.13 -13.97 -11.29
C PHE A 15 10.78 -15.35 -11.34
N GLU A 16 10.45 -16.20 -12.31
CA GLU A 16 11.15 -17.48 -12.52
C GLU A 16 12.64 -17.22 -12.74
N THR A 17 12.96 -16.25 -13.60
CA THR A 17 14.35 -15.84 -13.88
C THR A 17 15.06 -15.34 -12.60
N LEU A 18 14.39 -14.52 -11.80
CA LEU A 18 14.96 -14.01 -10.55
C LEU A 18 15.21 -15.12 -9.53
N VAL A 19 14.26 -16.04 -9.37
CA VAL A 19 14.36 -17.16 -8.42
C VAL A 19 15.43 -18.16 -8.85
N GLU A 20 15.53 -18.48 -10.15
CA GLU A 20 16.60 -19.34 -10.67
C GLU A 20 17.99 -18.73 -10.46
N ALA A 21 18.13 -17.43 -10.73
CA ALA A 21 19.43 -16.77 -10.66
C ALA A 21 19.91 -16.47 -9.23
N TYR A 22 18.99 -16.17 -8.30
CA TYR A 22 19.34 -15.65 -6.97
C TYR A 22 18.68 -16.40 -5.80
N GLY A 23 18.02 -17.51 -6.09
CA GLY A 23 17.27 -18.29 -5.11
C GLY A 23 15.95 -17.63 -4.69
N ASN A 24 15.22 -18.32 -3.82
CA ASN A 24 13.87 -17.90 -3.42
C ASN A 24 13.90 -16.87 -2.28
N ARG A 25 14.23 -15.62 -2.63
CA ARG A 25 14.36 -14.47 -1.72
C ARG A 25 13.49 -13.27 -2.14
N PHE A 26 12.51 -13.53 -3.00
CA PHE A 26 11.65 -12.51 -3.60
C PHE A 26 10.20 -12.71 -3.16
N ILE A 27 9.44 -11.62 -3.20
CA ILE A 27 7.99 -11.60 -2.97
C ILE A 27 7.35 -10.99 -4.21
N ILE A 28 6.28 -11.62 -4.69
CA ILE A 28 5.47 -11.14 -5.82
C ILE A 28 4.32 -10.31 -5.26
N ALA A 29 4.50 -9.00 -5.13
CA ALA A 29 3.41 -8.10 -4.77
C ALA A 29 2.61 -7.68 -6.01
N LEU A 30 1.31 -7.99 -6.06
CA LEU A 30 0.38 -7.68 -7.15
C LEU A 30 -0.57 -6.56 -6.75
N ALA A 31 -0.91 -5.66 -7.67
CA ALA A 31 -1.92 -4.62 -7.47
C ALA A 31 -2.57 -4.26 -8.81
N PRO A 32 -3.76 -3.64 -8.85
CA PRO A 32 -4.32 -3.15 -10.11
C PRO A 32 -3.43 -2.05 -10.72
N GLY A 33 -2.83 -1.21 -9.89
CA GLY A 33 -2.16 0.02 -10.32
C GLY A 33 -3.09 1.23 -10.20
N ASP A 34 -2.54 2.42 -10.47
CA ASP A 34 -3.28 3.68 -10.41
C ASP A 34 -4.19 3.86 -11.64
N LEU A 35 -5.47 4.19 -11.40
CA LEU A 35 -6.48 4.31 -12.46
C LEU A 35 -6.14 5.42 -13.47
N ASN A 36 -5.55 6.53 -13.02
CA ASN A 36 -5.16 7.61 -13.93
C ASN A 36 -4.04 7.18 -14.85
N SER A 37 -3.03 6.50 -14.29
CA SER A 37 -1.90 5.95 -15.04
C SER A 37 -2.36 4.91 -16.07
N LEU A 38 -3.28 4.02 -15.69
CA LEU A 38 -3.89 3.05 -16.62
C LEU A 38 -4.66 3.75 -17.76
N LYS A 39 -5.47 4.77 -17.41
CA LYS A 39 -6.22 5.55 -18.40
C LYS A 39 -5.31 6.29 -19.38
N ILE A 40 -4.24 6.92 -18.89
CA ILE A 40 -3.23 7.60 -19.73
C ILE A 40 -2.53 6.61 -20.66
N ALA A 41 -2.26 5.40 -20.19
CA ALA A 41 -1.66 4.34 -20.98
C ALA A 41 -2.66 3.66 -21.95
N GLY A 42 -3.93 4.08 -21.97
CA GLY A 42 -4.97 3.47 -22.81
C GLY A 42 -5.35 2.05 -22.39
N ILE A 43 -5.10 1.67 -21.14
CA ILE A 43 -5.39 0.33 -20.61
C ILE A 43 -6.79 0.31 -20.00
N ASP A 44 -7.63 -0.63 -20.46
CA ASP A 44 -8.92 -0.90 -19.84
C ASP A 44 -8.73 -1.64 -18.50
N ALA A 45 -9.10 -0.97 -17.41
CA ALA A 45 -9.03 -1.48 -16.05
C ALA A 45 -10.29 -2.29 -15.64
N SER A 46 -11.07 -2.79 -16.60
CA SER A 46 -12.27 -3.55 -16.33
C SER A 46 -12.00 -4.89 -15.62
N LYS A 47 -12.95 -5.29 -14.75
CA LYS A 47 -12.94 -6.57 -14.03
C LYS A 47 -11.63 -6.86 -13.26
N PRO A 48 -11.16 -5.95 -12.38
CA PRO A 48 -9.88 -6.07 -11.70
C PRO A 48 -9.73 -7.33 -10.84
N LEU A 49 -10.83 -7.81 -10.25
CA LEU A 49 -10.85 -9.03 -9.43
C LEU A 49 -10.60 -10.29 -10.28
N LYS A 50 -11.28 -10.40 -11.42
CA LYS A 50 -11.10 -11.52 -12.36
C LYS A 50 -9.67 -11.55 -12.90
N LYS A 51 -9.12 -10.38 -13.22
CA LYS A 51 -7.74 -10.28 -13.71
C LYS A 51 -6.72 -10.69 -12.64
N LEU A 52 -6.94 -10.30 -11.38
CA LEU A 52 -6.11 -10.75 -10.25
C LEU A 52 -6.14 -12.27 -10.12
N GLU A 53 -7.33 -12.87 -10.07
CA GLU A 53 -7.51 -14.33 -9.96
C GLU A 53 -6.75 -15.07 -11.07
N GLN A 54 -6.95 -14.66 -12.33
CA GLN A 54 -6.22 -15.22 -13.47
C GLN A 54 -4.70 -15.08 -13.35
N THR A 55 -4.24 -13.95 -12.80
CA THR A 55 -2.80 -13.71 -12.60
C THR A 55 -2.23 -14.63 -11.54
N ILE A 56 -2.91 -14.80 -10.41
CA ILE A 56 -2.49 -15.71 -9.34
C ILE A 56 -2.47 -17.16 -9.85
N VAL A 57 -3.51 -17.59 -10.57
CA VAL A 57 -3.56 -18.94 -11.16
C VAL A 57 -2.37 -19.20 -12.08
N GLU A 58 -2.05 -18.26 -12.97
CA GLU A 58 -0.88 -18.40 -13.88
C GLU A 58 0.44 -18.53 -13.11
N LEU A 59 0.63 -17.71 -12.07
CA LEU A 59 1.84 -17.73 -11.24
C LEU A 59 1.96 -19.04 -10.44
N ARG A 60 0.84 -19.52 -9.87
CA ARG A 60 0.79 -20.77 -9.10
C ARG A 60 0.96 -22.03 -9.95
N ALA A 61 0.78 -21.93 -11.26
CA ALA A 61 1.11 -23.01 -12.19
C ALA A 61 2.62 -23.17 -12.45
N SER A 62 3.49 -22.36 -11.82
CA SER A 62 4.94 -22.49 -11.91
C SER A 62 5.50 -23.34 -10.78
N ASP A 63 6.21 -24.44 -11.10
CA ASP A 63 6.94 -25.22 -10.11
C ASP A 63 8.12 -24.44 -9.49
N ILE A 64 8.74 -23.55 -10.27
CA ILE A 64 9.85 -22.70 -9.82
C ILE A 64 9.36 -21.71 -8.75
N LEU A 65 8.15 -21.17 -8.91
CA LEU A 65 7.58 -20.17 -7.99
C LEU A 65 6.76 -20.79 -6.84
N LYS A 66 6.77 -22.12 -6.70
CA LYS A 66 5.93 -22.82 -5.71
C LYS A 66 6.09 -22.27 -4.29
N ASN A 67 7.30 -21.88 -3.91
CA ASN A 67 7.62 -21.35 -2.59
C ASN A 67 7.76 -19.82 -2.58
N THR A 68 7.51 -19.13 -3.68
CA THR A 68 7.62 -17.67 -3.76
C THR A 68 6.30 -17.04 -3.24
N PRO A 69 6.35 -16.22 -2.18
CA PRO A 69 5.15 -15.60 -1.65
C PRO A 69 4.52 -14.63 -2.66
N ILE A 70 3.20 -14.70 -2.79
CA ILE A 70 2.39 -13.76 -3.57
C ILE A 70 1.58 -12.92 -2.61
N TYR A 71 1.77 -11.60 -2.62
CA TYR A 71 1.00 -10.65 -1.84
C TYR A 71 0.12 -9.79 -2.73
N VAL A 72 -1.02 -9.32 -2.22
CA VAL A 72 -1.95 -8.46 -2.95
C VAL A 72 -2.08 -7.11 -2.27
N GLY A 73 -1.70 -6.05 -2.98
CA GLY A 73 -2.03 -4.68 -2.60
C GLY A 73 -3.54 -4.44 -2.73
N ALA A 74 -4.19 -4.18 -1.61
CA ALA A 74 -5.63 -4.05 -1.52
C ALA A 74 -6.05 -2.85 -0.67
N SER A 75 -7.12 -2.19 -1.10
CA SER A 75 -7.75 -1.11 -0.33
C SER A 75 -9.28 -1.24 -0.29
N GLY A 76 -9.90 -1.80 -1.33
CA GLY A 76 -11.35 -2.02 -1.35
C GLY A 76 -11.77 -3.36 -0.74
N PRO A 77 -12.96 -3.44 -0.10
CA PRO A 77 -13.51 -4.65 0.54
C PRO A 77 -13.34 -5.93 -0.27
N LYS A 78 -13.83 -5.94 -1.51
CA LYS A 78 -13.78 -7.12 -2.40
C LYS A 78 -12.37 -7.54 -2.79
N MET A 79 -11.43 -6.59 -2.84
CA MET A 79 -10.03 -6.89 -3.16
C MET A 79 -9.32 -7.49 -1.95
N ILE A 80 -9.61 -7.00 -0.75
CA ILE A 80 -9.11 -7.54 0.52
C ILE A 80 -9.62 -8.97 0.68
N GLU A 81 -10.94 -9.17 0.51
CA GLU A 81 -11.59 -10.47 0.59
C GLU A 81 -10.95 -11.46 -0.40
N LEU A 82 -10.87 -11.12 -1.68
CA LEU A 82 -10.29 -11.99 -2.70
C LEU A 82 -8.79 -12.25 -2.47
N GLY A 83 -8.04 -11.21 -2.11
CA GLY A 83 -6.61 -11.30 -1.82
C GLY A 83 -6.32 -12.27 -0.69
N SER A 84 -7.05 -12.15 0.43
CA SER A 84 -6.90 -13.04 1.59
C SER A 84 -7.23 -14.50 1.30
N ARG A 85 -8.05 -14.77 0.28
CA ARG A 85 -8.41 -16.13 -0.12
C ARG A 85 -7.41 -16.80 -1.06
N LEU A 86 -6.77 -16.02 -1.93
CA LEU A 86 -5.99 -16.55 -3.05
C LEU A 86 -4.47 -16.35 -2.90
N ALA A 87 -4.06 -15.38 -2.10
CA ALA A 87 -2.67 -14.98 -1.94
C ALA A 87 -2.12 -15.40 -0.57
N ASP A 88 -0.81 -15.34 -0.41
CA ASP A 88 -0.16 -15.63 0.88
C ASP A 88 -0.18 -14.41 1.82
N GLY A 89 -0.63 -13.26 1.32
CA GLY A 89 -0.77 -12.05 2.11
C GLY A 89 -1.47 -10.91 1.40
N VAL A 90 -1.93 -9.95 2.18
CA VAL A 90 -2.51 -8.70 1.71
C VAL A 90 -1.72 -7.52 2.25
N LEU A 91 -1.53 -6.51 1.41
CA LEU A 91 -0.87 -5.26 1.74
C LEU A 91 -1.91 -4.14 1.73
N LEU A 92 -2.26 -3.65 2.92
CA LEU A 92 -3.27 -2.62 3.15
C LEU A 92 -2.63 -1.24 3.08
N ASN A 93 -3.20 -0.34 2.28
CA ASN A 93 -2.74 1.05 2.21
C ASN A 93 -3.42 1.94 3.27
N TYR A 94 -3.43 1.49 4.52
CA TYR A 94 -4.07 2.15 5.66
C TYR A 94 -3.13 2.20 6.86
N VAL A 95 -3.18 3.29 7.63
CA VAL A 95 -2.26 3.52 8.77
C VAL A 95 -2.89 4.08 10.02
N HIS A 96 -4.11 4.59 9.92
CA HIS A 96 -4.87 4.92 11.09
C HIS A 96 -5.49 3.64 11.65
N PRO A 97 -5.45 3.37 12.97
CA PRO A 97 -5.94 2.12 13.55
C PRO A 97 -7.38 1.80 13.15
N GLU A 98 -8.26 2.80 13.22
CA GLU A 98 -9.66 2.68 12.79
C GLU A 98 -9.81 2.24 11.32
N TYR A 99 -8.93 2.72 10.43
CA TYR A 99 -8.96 2.36 9.00
C TYR A 99 -8.42 0.96 8.77
N VAL A 100 -7.44 0.56 9.58
CA VAL A 100 -6.87 -0.79 9.54
C VAL A 100 -7.87 -1.79 10.12
N GLU A 101 -8.55 -1.49 11.22
CA GLU A 101 -9.64 -2.31 11.78
C GLU A 101 -10.73 -2.55 10.74
N TRP A 102 -11.26 -1.49 10.12
CA TRP A 102 -12.23 -1.63 9.04
C TRP A 102 -11.72 -2.49 7.88
N ALA A 103 -10.45 -2.35 7.50
CA ALA A 103 -9.89 -3.18 6.44
C ALA A 103 -9.76 -4.65 6.85
N LEU A 104 -9.41 -4.92 8.12
CA LEU A 104 -9.29 -6.27 8.67
C LEU A 104 -10.63 -7.02 8.72
N GLU A 105 -11.76 -6.32 8.90
CA GLU A 105 -13.10 -6.93 8.85
C GLU A 105 -13.42 -7.61 7.50
N HIS A 106 -12.70 -7.24 6.44
CA HIS A 106 -12.90 -7.78 5.09
C HIS A 106 -11.96 -8.95 4.76
N ILE A 107 -11.11 -9.37 5.70
CA ILE A 107 -10.27 -10.56 5.57
C ILE A 107 -11.16 -11.80 5.67
N ALA A 108 -11.19 -12.61 4.60
CA ALA A 108 -12.05 -13.79 4.54
C ALA A 108 -11.38 -15.05 5.10
N LEU A 109 -10.05 -15.17 4.99
CA LEU A 109 -9.24 -16.26 5.54
C LEU A 109 -7.99 -15.68 6.19
N GLU A 110 -7.54 -16.30 7.27
CA GLU A 110 -6.28 -15.93 7.93
C GLU A 110 -5.13 -15.97 6.91
N THR A 111 -4.40 -14.86 6.81
CA THR A 111 -3.36 -14.61 5.81
C THR A 111 -2.36 -13.62 6.38
N TYR A 112 -1.20 -13.47 5.74
CA TYR A 112 -0.23 -12.46 6.14
C TYR A 112 -0.78 -11.05 5.89
N VAL A 113 -0.76 -10.17 6.89
CA VAL A 113 -1.24 -8.79 6.74
C VAL A 113 -0.09 -7.81 6.91
N GLY A 114 0.20 -7.08 5.84
CA GLY A 114 1.09 -5.93 5.87
C GLY A 114 0.31 -4.61 5.76
N VAL A 115 0.77 -3.57 6.44
CA VAL A 115 0.32 -2.19 6.20
C VAL A 115 1.42 -1.42 5.46
N TYR A 116 1.05 -0.63 4.46
CA TYR A 116 1.98 0.15 3.65
C TYR A 116 1.54 1.60 3.51
N ALA A 117 2.44 2.52 3.83
CA ALA A 117 2.15 3.94 3.72
C ALA A 117 3.40 4.81 3.75
N PRO A 118 3.27 6.09 3.33
CA PRO A 118 4.32 7.05 3.55
C PRO A 118 4.63 7.17 5.05
N ALA A 119 5.91 7.37 5.34
CA ALA A 119 6.37 7.57 6.71
C ALA A 119 7.43 8.68 6.80
N LEU A 120 7.53 9.30 7.97
CA LEU A 120 8.49 10.37 8.25
C LEU A 120 8.98 10.30 9.70
N LEU A 121 10.29 10.16 9.91
CA LEU A 121 10.89 10.36 11.23
C LEU A 121 11.05 11.87 11.47
N THR A 122 10.41 12.39 12.50
CA THR A 122 10.48 13.83 12.84
C THR A 122 11.47 14.08 13.99
N PRO A 123 12.05 15.30 14.07
CA PRO A 123 11.88 16.44 13.17
C PRO A 123 12.62 16.27 11.84
N ASP A 124 11.95 16.66 10.75
CA ASP A 124 12.52 16.68 9.41
C ASP A 124 11.89 17.79 8.55
N PRO A 125 12.40 19.02 8.65
CA PRO A 125 11.85 20.15 7.89
C PRO A 125 12.08 20.03 6.37
N VAL A 126 12.99 19.15 5.93
CA VAL A 126 13.32 18.99 4.50
C VAL A 126 12.24 18.17 3.79
N ASN A 127 11.79 17.08 4.41
CA ASN A 127 10.85 16.15 3.76
C ASN A 127 9.42 16.25 4.26
N GLU A 128 9.12 17.12 5.23
CA GLU A 128 7.76 17.34 5.70
C GLU A 128 6.79 17.62 4.55
N ARG A 129 7.17 18.52 3.63
CA ARG A 129 6.34 18.82 2.44
C ARG A 129 6.13 17.58 1.57
N SER A 130 7.18 16.80 1.33
CA SER A 130 7.11 15.57 0.53
C SER A 130 6.24 14.50 1.19
N ALA A 131 6.28 14.39 2.52
CA ALA A 131 5.45 13.47 3.28
C ALA A 131 3.96 13.82 3.19
N ILE A 132 3.61 15.11 3.29
CA ILE A 132 2.22 15.57 3.10
C ILE A 132 1.71 15.31 1.68
N ILE A 133 2.56 15.53 0.67
CA ILE A 133 2.22 15.20 -0.72
C ILE A 133 1.99 13.69 -0.88
N ALA A 134 2.87 12.86 -0.31
CA ALA A 134 2.71 11.40 -0.36
C ALA A 134 1.42 10.93 0.34
N ALA A 135 1.13 11.45 1.53
CA ALA A 135 -0.11 11.18 2.26
C ALA A 135 -1.36 11.61 1.46
N SER A 136 -1.27 12.72 0.72
CA SER A 136 -2.35 13.20 -0.15
C SER A 136 -2.61 12.25 -1.33
N TYR A 137 -1.58 11.63 -1.91
CA TYR A 137 -1.76 10.61 -2.94
C TYR A 137 -2.45 9.35 -2.39
N VAL A 138 -2.14 8.95 -1.15
CA VAL A 138 -2.84 7.84 -0.49
C VAL A 138 -4.31 8.19 -0.29
N ALA A 139 -4.61 9.37 0.24
CA ALA A 139 -5.98 9.85 0.43
C ALA A 139 -6.76 9.92 -0.90
N ALA A 140 -6.17 10.48 -1.96
CA ALA A 140 -6.79 10.57 -3.28
C ALA A 140 -7.09 9.18 -3.91
N GLY A 141 -6.29 8.18 -3.56
CA GLY A 141 -6.43 6.79 -3.99
C GLY A 141 -7.47 5.99 -3.21
N ALA A 142 -8.11 6.57 -2.20
CA ALA A 142 -9.14 5.90 -1.42
C ALA A 142 -10.31 5.43 -2.29
N ASN A 143 -10.77 4.20 -2.06
CA ASN A 143 -11.92 3.64 -2.79
C ASN A 143 -13.25 4.21 -2.26
N LYS A 144 -14.33 4.03 -3.02
CA LYS A 144 -15.64 4.60 -2.69
C LYS A 144 -16.22 4.10 -1.37
N ALA A 145 -16.11 2.79 -1.07
CA ALA A 145 -16.64 2.23 0.18
C ALA A 145 -15.94 2.84 1.41
N PHE A 146 -14.61 2.99 1.34
CA PHE A 146 -13.85 3.69 2.38
C PHE A 146 -14.26 5.16 2.53
N GLN A 147 -14.45 5.87 1.41
CA GLN A 147 -14.89 7.27 1.44
C GLN A 147 -16.25 7.43 2.11
N GLU A 148 -17.20 6.55 1.79
CA GLU A 148 -18.55 6.55 2.36
C GLU A 148 -18.54 6.20 3.85
N GLU A 149 -17.79 5.16 4.25
CA GLU A 149 -17.66 4.73 5.65
C GLU A 149 -17.18 5.86 6.57
N PHE A 150 -16.13 6.56 6.16
CA PHE A 150 -15.48 7.57 7.00
C PHE A 150 -15.91 9.01 6.71
N GLY A 151 -16.92 9.20 5.84
CA GLY A 151 -17.42 10.53 5.47
C GLY A 151 -16.38 11.41 4.79
N LEU A 152 -15.51 10.83 3.95
CA LEU A 152 -14.35 11.51 3.34
C LEU A 152 -14.54 11.86 1.87
N THR A 153 -15.73 11.66 1.29
CA THR A 153 -15.99 11.89 -0.14
C THR A 153 -15.57 13.29 -0.59
N ASP A 154 -16.08 14.34 0.06
CA ASP A 154 -15.79 15.73 -0.31
C ASP A 154 -14.31 16.08 -0.12
N PHE A 155 -13.71 15.59 0.97
CA PHE A 155 -12.29 15.76 1.26
C PHE A 155 -11.42 15.12 0.16
N VAL A 156 -11.73 13.88 -0.22
CA VAL A 156 -10.99 13.14 -1.24
C VAL A 156 -11.12 13.82 -2.61
N ASP A 157 -12.29 14.33 -2.96
CA ASP A 157 -12.49 15.06 -4.21
C ASP A 157 -11.75 16.41 -4.24
N GLU A 158 -11.70 17.13 -3.11
CA GLU A 158 -10.87 18.32 -2.96
C GLU A 158 -9.38 18.00 -3.17
N ILE A 159 -8.86 16.98 -2.47
CA ILE A 159 -7.46 16.56 -2.58
C ILE A 159 -7.12 16.12 -4.01
N ARG A 160 -8.01 15.38 -4.69
CA ARG A 160 -7.85 15.02 -6.11
C ARG A 160 -7.74 16.26 -6.99
N GLY A 161 -8.57 17.29 -6.75
CA GLY A 161 -8.48 18.57 -7.44
C GLY A 161 -7.14 19.26 -7.25
N ILE A 162 -6.68 19.36 -6.00
CA ILE A 162 -5.38 19.97 -5.67
C ILE A 162 -4.22 19.24 -6.36
N LEU A 163 -4.21 17.90 -6.33
CA LEU A 163 -3.15 17.09 -6.95
C LEU A 163 -3.15 17.20 -8.47
N ARG A 164 -4.34 17.12 -9.11
CA ARG A 164 -4.48 17.23 -10.56
C ARG A 164 -3.97 18.58 -11.08
N ASP A 165 -4.32 19.65 -10.38
CA ASP A 165 -3.97 21.02 -10.77
C ASP A 165 -2.56 21.42 -10.26
N LYS A 166 -1.86 20.51 -9.57
CA LYS A 166 -0.52 20.70 -8.98
C LYS A 166 -0.44 21.88 -7.99
N ARG A 167 -1.54 22.17 -7.29
CA ARG A 167 -1.67 23.28 -6.32
C ARG A 167 -1.15 22.88 -4.93
N PHE A 168 0.04 22.27 -4.86
CA PHE A 168 0.56 21.61 -3.65
C PHE A 168 0.68 22.51 -2.41
N SER A 169 0.77 23.84 -2.57
CA SER A 169 0.75 24.78 -1.46
C SER A 169 -0.57 24.75 -0.68
N GLU A 170 -1.68 24.40 -1.33
CA GLU A 170 -3.01 24.35 -0.69
C GLU A 170 -3.16 23.15 0.27
N LEU A 171 -2.35 22.10 0.10
CA LEU A 171 -2.34 20.93 1.00
C LEU A 171 -1.98 21.31 2.45
N GLY A 172 -1.33 22.46 2.66
CA GLY A 172 -1.04 22.99 3.99
C GLY A 172 -2.29 23.16 4.86
N LYS A 173 -3.45 23.43 4.27
CA LYS A 173 -4.74 23.55 4.98
C LYS A 173 -5.17 22.23 5.63
N HIS A 174 -4.74 21.10 5.07
CA HIS A 174 -5.11 19.75 5.47
C HIS A 174 -3.97 19.00 6.17
N ARG A 175 -2.88 19.70 6.52
CA ARG A 175 -1.64 19.10 7.04
C ARG A 175 -1.88 18.17 8.21
N ASP A 176 -2.60 18.64 9.23
CA ASP A 176 -2.78 17.88 10.47
C ASP A 176 -3.63 16.63 10.25
N PHE A 177 -4.67 16.75 9.42
CA PHE A 177 -5.51 15.63 9.06
C PHE A 177 -4.76 14.58 8.22
N LEU A 178 -4.02 15.02 7.20
CA LEU A 178 -3.19 14.15 6.37
C LEU A 178 -2.11 13.44 7.18
N THR A 179 -1.47 14.16 8.10
CA THR A 179 -0.42 13.63 8.99
C THR A 179 -0.99 12.58 9.93
N SER A 180 -2.15 12.84 10.53
CA SER A 180 -2.73 11.93 11.53
C SER A 180 -3.40 10.70 10.91
N ARG A 181 -3.98 10.83 9.71
CA ARG A 181 -4.81 9.78 9.10
C ARG A 181 -4.14 8.98 8.00
N PHE A 182 -3.15 9.54 7.30
CA PHE A 182 -2.57 8.94 6.09
C PHE A 182 -1.03 8.84 6.10
N LEU A 183 -0.38 9.15 7.23
CA LEU A 183 1.08 9.14 7.37
C LEU A 183 1.49 8.44 8.68
N ILE A 184 2.54 7.61 8.62
CA ILE A 184 3.22 7.14 9.83
C ILE A 184 4.33 8.14 10.16
N SER A 185 4.07 9.06 11.08
CA SER A 185 5.00 10.15 11.41
C SER A 185 5.16 10.35 12.90
N GLY A 186 6.36 10.74 13.31
CA GLY A 186 6.69 11.06 14.69
C GLY A 186 8.16 10.84 15.02
N ASP A 187 8.50 11.08 16.28
CA ASP A 187 9.78 10.68 16.85
C ASP A 187 9.82 9.15 17.07
N GLU A 188 10.97 8.63 17.50
CA GLU A 188 11.16 7.18 17.71
C GLU A 188 10.14 6.58 18.68
N LYS A 189 9.75 7.31 19.73
CA LYS A 189 8.75 6.85 20.71
C LYS A 189 7.37 6.75 20.09
N THR A 190 6.98 7.74 19.30
CA THR A 190 5.70 7.75 18.59
C THR A 190 5.62 6.62 17.57
N LEU A 191 6.71 6.40 16.83
CA LEU A 191 6.81 5.29 15.88
C LEU A 191 6.74 3.94 16.59
N GLN A 192 7.46 3.75 17.70
CA GLN A 192 7.39 2.53 18.50
C GLN A 192 5.97 2.23 18.95
N LYS A 193 5.29 3.23 19.53
CA LYS A 193 3.90 3.08 19.97
C LYS A 193 2.99 2.67 18.81
N ARG A 194 3.16 3.28 17.63
CA ARG A 194 2.41 2.92 16.43
C ARG A 194 2.70 1.48 15.99
N MET A 195 3.95 1.01 16.04
CA MET A 195 4.29 -0.38 15.72
C MET A 195 3.63 -1.35 16.72
N ASP A 196 3.62 -1.02 18.00
CA ASP A 196 3.01 -1.86 19.04
C ASP A 196 1.48 -1.91 18.91
N GLU A 197 0.84 -0.82 18.49
CA GLU A 197 -0.58 -0.81 18.12
C GLU A 197 -0.84 -1.78 16.96
N PHE A 198 -0.06 -1.70 15.86
CA PHE A 198 -0.22 -2.63 14.73
C PHE A 198 0.03 -4.09 15.11
N ARG A 199 1.04 -4.38 15.95
CA ARG A 199 1.29 -5.74 16.47
C ARG A 199 0.08 -6.28 17.24
N LYS A 200 -0.55 -5.46 18.09
CA LYS A 200 -1.76 -5.85 18.85
C LYS A 200 -2.96 -6.10 17.95
N MET A 201 -3.02 -5.46 16.80
CA MET A 201 -4.06 -5.64 15.79
C MET A 201 -3.83 -6.87 14.90
N GLY A 202 -2.74 -7.62 15.10
CA GLY A 202 -2.41 -8.79 14.28
C GLY A 202 -1.76 -8.45 12.94
N ILE A 203 -1.13 -7.28 12.82
CA ILE A 203 -0.37 -6.91 11.61
C ILE A 203 1.01 -7.55 11.66
N ASP A 204 1.34 -8.33 10.63
CA ASP A 204 2.62 -9.03 10.48
C ASP A 204 3.75 -8.12 9.99
N GLN A 205 3.42 -7.11 9.17
CA GLN A 205 4.41 -6.19 8.59
C GLN A 205 3.96 -4.74 8.58
N VAL A 206 4.91 -3.86 8.88
CA VAL A 206 4.76 -2.42 8.64
C VAL A 206 5.80 -1.99 7.61
N ILE A 207 5.34 -1.51 6.47
CA ILE A 207 6.17 -1.04 5.37
C ILE A 207 6.21 0.48 5.42
N LEU A 208 7.39 1.03 5.74
CA LEU A 208 7.63 2.47 5.84
C LEU A 208 8.04 3.02 4.48
N GLY A 209 7.08 3.61 3.78
CA GLY A 209 7.25 4.19 2.45
C GLY A 209 7.89 5.56 2.45
N SER A 210 8.24 6.02 1.24
CA SER A 210 8.81 7.35 1.00
C SER A 210 7.96 8.47 1.63
N PRO A 211 8.57 9.51 2.22
CA PRO A 211 10.01 9.81 2.22
C PRO A 211 10.78 9.20 3.39
N PHE A 212 10.41 8.04 3.93
CA PHE A 212 11.23 7.38 4.95
C PHE A 212 12.55 6.84 4.39
N CYS A 213 13.56 6.60 5.26
CA CYS A 213 14.88 6.08 4.88
C CYS A 213 15.72 6.93 3.90
N TYR A 214 15.37 8.20 3.67
CA TYR A 214 16.16 9.08 2.80
C TYR A 214 17.49 9.55 3.44
N ASN A 215 17.73 9.26 4.74
CA ASN A 215 18.95 9.64 5.45
C ASN A 215 19.40 8.53 6.43
N ILE A 216 20.65 8.59 6.88
CA ILE A 216 21.21 7.58 7.80
C ILE A 216 20.55 7.58 9.19
N LYS A 217 19.99 8.71 9.63
CA LYS A 217 19.31 8.80 10.93
C LYS A 217 18.03 7.98 10.93
N SER A 218 17.21 8.06 9.88
CA SER A 218 15.98 7.27 9.75
C SER A 218 16.28 5.78 9.59
N VAL A 219 17.33 5.41 8.84
CA VAL A 219 17.80 4.01 8.78
C VAL A 219 18.24 3.50 10.16
N LYS A 220 18.98 4.30 10.93
CA LYS A 220 19.40 3.92 12.29
C LYS A 220 18.23 3.86 13.27
N ALA A 221 17.19 4.67 13.08
CA ALA A 221 16.00 4.66 13.90
C ALA A 221 15.22 3.34 13.72
N ILE A 222 15.17 2.78 12.50
CA ILE A 222 14.56 1.46 12.27
C ILE A 222 15.14 0.41 13.21
N GLY A 223 16.47 0.30 13.28
CA GLY A 223 17.13 -0.71 14.13
C GLY A 223 16.98 -0.50 15.63
N ARG A 224 16.36 0.61 16.07
CA ARG A 224 16.02 0.85 17.49
C ARG A 224 14.52 0.68 17.78
N VAL A 225 13.67 0.81 16.77
CA VAL A 225 12.20 0.85 16.88
C VAL A 225 11.54 -0.47 16.47
N LEU A 226 12.15 -1.21 15.53
CA LEU A 226 11.71 -2.54 15.11
C LEU A 226 12.42 -3.62 15.92
#